data_AF-F3NLK2-F1
#
_entry.id   AF-F3NLK2-F1
#
_cell.length_a   1.000
_cell.length_b   1.000
_cell.length_c   1.000
_cell.angle_alpha   90.00
_cell.angle_beta   90.00
_cell.angle_gamma   90.00
#
_symmetry.space_group_name_H-M   'P 1'
#
loop_
_entity.id
_entity.type
_entity.pdbx_description
1 polymer ?
#
loop_
_entity_poly.entity_id
_entity_poly.type
_entity_poly.pdbx_seq_one_letter_code
_entity_poly.pdbx_strand_id
1 'polypeptide(L)'
;MAALEELEEARSVWLAYEVKFAERRRKEKHDGLRRPGSVDDWHRLTWGGFGVAWCEDPRVHPRGPMAEVLRRLIAALEREPGACCPVCGGERLVWRWDLAHEPSSGPVCGDCGIVVPRPVLTEEAVREARHGRQLLVSA
;
A
#
# COMPACT_ATOMS: atom_id res chain seq x y z
N MET A 1 -11.78 13.78 -21.10
CA MET A 1 -10.31 13.82 -21.06
C MET A 1 -9.75 13.68 -19.64
N ALA A 2 -10.48 14.11 -18.60
CA ALA A 2 -10.07 14.03 -17.19
C ALA A 2 -9.50 12.67 -16.70
N ALA A 3 -10.02 11.53 -17.16
CA ALA A 3 -9.53 10.22 -16.71
C ALA A 3 -8.09 9.91 -17.17
N LEU A 4 -7.71 10.32 -18.38
CA LEU A 4 -6.33 10.13 -18.85
C LEU A 4 -5.39 11.07 -18.11
N GLU A 5 -5.78 12.34 -17.95
CA GLU A 5 -5.01 13.34 -17.22
C GLU A 5 -4.76 12.91 -15.77
N GLU A 6 -5.76 12.33 -15.10
CA GLU A 6 -5.62 11.77 -13.75
C GLU A 6 -4.59 10.64 -13.71
N LEU A 7 -4.64 9.72 -14.69
CA LEU A 7 -3.66 8.63 -14.78
C LEU A 7 -2.25 9.14 -15.09
N GLU A 8 -2.10 10.16 -15.93
CA GLU A 8 -0.81 10.78 -16.24
C GLU A 8 -0.23 11.53 -15.03
N GLU A 9 -1.07 12.17 -14.22
CA GLU A 9 -0.65 12.78 -12.96
C GLU A 9 -0.20 11.69 -11.97
N ALA A 10 -0.98 10.63 -11.81
CA ALA A 10 -0.63 9.49 -10.96
C ALA A 10 0.68 8.82 -11.42
N ARG A 11 0.85 8.63 -12.74
CA ARG A 11 2.08 8.11 -13.34
C ARG A 11 3.28 9.01 -13.03
N SER A 12 3.10 10.33 -13.08
CA SER A 12 4.18 11.28 -12.76
C SER A 12 4.61 11.17 -11.31
N VAL A 13 3.66 10.99 -10.37
CA VAL A 13 3.97 10.71 -8.95
C VAL A 13 4.75 9.41 -8.79
N TRP A 14 4.30 8.33 -9.45
CA TRP A 14 4.98 7.04 -9.40
C TRP A 14 6.40 7.10 -9.96
N LEU A 15 6.59 7.69 -11.13
CA LEU A 15 7.92 7.80 -11.76
C LEU A 15 8.89 8.64 -10.91
N ALA A 16 8.41 9.70 -10.25
CA ALA A 16 9.23 10.47 -9.32
C ALA A 16 9.68 9.63 -8.12
N TYR A 17 8.80 8.77 -7.59
CA TYR A 17 9.17 7.81 -6.55
C TYR A 17 10.20 6.79 -7.05
N GLU A 18 10.01 6.23 -8.25
CA GLU A 18 10.94 5.25 -8.86
C GLU A 18 12.36 5.80 -9.00
N VAL A 19 12.50 7.07 -9.41
CA VAL A 19 13.81 7.74 -9.51
C VAL A 19 14.48 7.81 -8.13
N LYS A 20 13.76 8.28 -7.11
CA LYS A 20 14.28 8.35 -5.73
C LYS A 20 14.67 6.98 -5.18
N PHE A 21 13.85 5.97 -5.43
CA PHE A 21 14.14 4.59 -5.05
C PHE A 21 15.44 4.11 -5.72
N ALA A 22 15.59 4.33 -7.02
CA ALA A 22 16.78 3.93 -7.76
C ALA A 22 18.05 4.64 -7.25
N GLU A 23 17.96 5.94 -6.95
CA GLU A 23 19.06 6.72 -6.37
C GLU A 23 19.47 6.19 -4.99
N ARG A 24 18.50 5.98 -4.09
CA ARG A 24 18.74 5.39 -2.76
C ARG A 24 19.41 4.03 -2.88
N ARG A 25 18.87 3.13 -3.71
CA ARG A 25 19.41 1.78 -3.90
C ARG A 25 20.81 1.79 -4.52
N ARG A 26 21.14 2.74 -5.40
CA ARG A 26 22.52 2.90 -5.93
C ARG A 26 23.49 3.26 -4.81
N LYS A 27 23.13 4.21 -3.96
CA LYS A 27 23.94 4.62 -2.80
C LYS A 27 24.14 3.46 -1.82
N GLU A 28 23.06 2.81 -1.42
CA GLU A 28 23.13 1.66 -0.51
C GLU A 28 24.00 0.52 -1.08
N LYS A 29 23.89 0.22 -2.39
CA LYS A 29 24.75 -0.77 -3.04
C LYS A 29 26.23 -0.37 -3.02
N HIS A 30 26.52 0.92 -3.21
CA HIS A 30 27.86 1.48 -3.09
C HIS A 30 28.39 1.33 -1.66
N ASP A 31 27.55 1.60 -0.66
CA ASP A 31 27.85 1.48 0.77
C ASP A 31 27.87 0.01 1.27
N GLY A 32 27.74 -0.97 0.36
CA GLY A 32 27.81 -2.40 0.66
C GLY A 32 26.49 -3.07 1.07
N LEU A 33 25.39 -2.32 1.19
CA LEU A 33 24.07 -2.84 1.50
C LEU A 33 23.41 -3.48 0.26
N ARG A 34 23.57 -4.81 0.14
CA ARG A 34 23.07 -5.59 -1.00
C ARG A 34 21.66 -6.15 -0.82
N ARG A 35 21.16 -6.25 0.42
CA ARG A 35 19.80 -6.73 0.69
C ARG A 35 18.82 -5.55 0.83
N PRO A 36 17.74 -5.51 0.03
CA PRO A 36 16.66 -4.54 0.21
C PRO A 36 15.98 -4.69 1.58
N GLY A 37 15.48 -3.59 2.14
CA GLY A 37 14.73 -3.58 3.40
C GLY A 37 13.26 -3.96 3.22
N SER A 38 12.51 -4.07 4.32
CA SER A 38 11.05 -4.38 4.30
C SER A 38 10.22 -3.32 3.56
N VAL A 39 10.67 -2.06 3.55
CA VAL A 39 10.06 -0.98 2.75
C VAL A 39 10.17 -1.27 1.26
N ASP A 40 11.28 -1.87 0.82
CA ASP A 40 11.52 -2.22 -0.58
C ASP A 40 10.73 -3.47 -1.01
N ASP A 41 10.24 -4.29 -0.07
CA ASP A 41 9.36 -5.42 -0.39
C ASP A 41 8.05 -4.94 -1.00
N TRP A 42 7.49 -3.81 -0.55
CA TRP A 42 6.32 -3.22 -1.21
C TRP A 42 6.62 -2.86 -2.66
N HIS A 43 7.73 -2.15 -2.92
CA HIS A 43 8.14 -1.81 -4.27
C HIS A 43 8.30 -3.08 -5.14
N ARG A 44 8.90 -4.16 -4.60
CA ARG A 44 8.99 -5.46 -5.28
C ARG A 44 7.62 -6.06 -5.62
N LEU A 45 6.66 -6.00 -4.70
CA LEU A 45 5.32 -6.59 -4.86
C LEU A 45 4.43 -5.77 -5.78
N THR A 46 4.71 -4.47 -5.97
CA THR A 46 3.88 -3.61 -6.83
C THR A 46 4.14 -3.71 -8.34
N TRP A 47 5.08 -4.57 -8.80
CA TRP A 47 5.32 -4.92 -10.21
C TRP A 47 5.31 -3.71 -11.17
N GLY A 48 6.15 -2.70 -10.90
CA GLY A 48 6.24 -1.50 -11.76
C GLY A 48 5.03 -0.57 -11.68
N GLY A 49 4.23 -0.67 -10.63
CA GLY A 49 3.11 0.23 -10.32
C GLY A 49 1.72 -0.40 -10.48
N PHE A 50 1.61 -1.61 -11.03
CA PHE A 50 0.32 -2.31 -11.21
C PHE A 50 -0.40 -2.57 -9.88
N GLY A 51 0.35 -2.88 -8.81
CA GLY A 51 -0.19 -3.25 -7.51
C GLY A 51 -0.27 -2.12 -6.47
N VAL A 52 0.03 -0.87 -6.86
CA VAL A 52 0.38 0.20 -5.92
C VAL A 52 -0.77 0.63 -4.99
N ALA A 53 -2.02 0.52 -5.45
CA ALA A 53 -3.24 0.90 -4.70
C ALA A 53 -4.39 -0.07 -5.02
N TRP A 54 -4.12 -1.38 -4.98
CA TRP A 54 -5.09 -2.41 -5.33
C TRP A 54 -6.34 -2.32 -4.46
N CYS A 55 -7.52 -2.24 -5.08
CA CYS A 55 -8.81 -2.35 -4.40
C CYS A 55 -9.41 -3.72 -4.71
N GLU A 56 -9.74 -4.50 -3.67
CA GLU A 56 -10.25 -5.86 -3.88
C GLU A 56 -11.68 -5.86 -4.47
N ASP A 57 -12.56 -4.99 -3.94
CA ASP A 57 -13.83 -4.67 -4.60
C ASP A 57 -13.68 -3.32 -5.30
N PRO A 58 -13.68 -3.25 -6.65
CA PRO A 58 -13.49 -2.00 -7.38
C PRO A 58 -14.62 -0.98 -7.14
N ARG A 59 -15.75 -1.37 -6.54
CA ARG A 59 -16.83 -0.46 -6.14
C ARG A 59 -16.54 0.24 -4.81
N VAL A 60 -15.59 -0.26 -4.04
CA VAL A 60 -15.14 0.32 -2.77
C VAL A 60 -13.71 0.79 -2.99
N HIS A 61 -13.57 2.07 -3.33
CA HIS A 61 -12.29 2.68 -3.64
C HIS A 61 -12.15 4.03 -2.92
N PRO A 62 -10.93 4.58 -2.81
CA PRO A 62 -10.71 5.91 -2.24
C PRO A 62 -11.52 6.99 -2.96
N ARG A 63 -12.07 7.93 -2.17
CA ARG A 63 -12.75 9.14 -2.64
C ARG A 63 -11.73 10.26 -2.78
N GLY A 64 -10.93 10.24 -3.84
CA GLY A 64 -9.94 11.28 -4.11
C GLY A 64 -9.14 10.97 -5.37
N PRO A 65 -8.42 11.96 -5.92
CA PRO A 65 -7.62 11.76 -7.12
C PRO A 65 -6.57 10.68 -6.91
N MET A 66 -6.35 9.83 -7.91
CA MET A 66 -5.38 8.73 -7.83
C MET A 66 -3.97 9.24 -7.43
N ALA A 67 -3.55 10.38 -7.97
CA ALA A 67 -2.26 10.99 -7.64
C ALA A 67 -2.12 11.31 -6.14
N GLU A 68 -3.20 11.74 -5.49
CA GLU A 68 -3.20 12.02 -4.05
C GLU A 68 -3.15 10.73 -3.23
N VAL A 69 -3.89 9.70 -3.65
CA VAL A 69 -3.84 8.37 -3.04
C VAL A 69 -2.41 7.83 -3.07
N LEU A 70 -1.71 7.94 -4.21
CA LEU A 70 -0.32 7.52 -4.35
C LEU A 70 0.62 8.33 -3.46
N ARG A 71 0.48 9.66 -3.40
CA ARG A 71 1.30 10.51 -2.53
C ARG A 71 1.16 10.10 -1.06
N ARG A 72 -0.07 9.82 -0.61
CA ARG A 72 -0.35 9.36 0.76
C ARG A 72 0.30 8.01 1.06
N LEU A 73 0.23 7.07 0.12
CA LEU A 73 0.87 5.75 0.25
C LEU A 73 2.40 5.85 0.29
N ILE A 74 3.00 6.61 -0.63
CA ILE A 74 4.45 6.83 -0.67
C ILE A 74 4.92 7.51 0.62
N ALA A 75 4.25 8.58 1.05
CA ALA A 75 4.58 9.26 2.30
C ALA A 75 4.44 8.34 3.53
N ALA A 76 3.49 7.40 3.51
CA ALA A 76 3.32 6.43 4.58
C ALA A 76 4.44 5.39 4.65
N LEU A 77 5.07 5.05 3.51
CA LEU A 77 6.22 4.15 3.45
C LEU A 77 7.53 4.82 3.91
N GLU A 78 7.58 6.15 3.88
CA GLU A 78 8.73 6.96 4.28
C GLU A 78 8.70 7.38 5.76
N ARG A 79 7.65 7.02 6.50
CA ARG A 79 7.47 7.34 7.93
C ARG A 79 7.31 6.08 8.78
N GLU A 80 7.25 6.27 10.09
CA GLU A 80 6.97 5.17 11.01
C GLU A 80 5.60 4.52 10.74
N PRO A 81 5.50 3.18 10.85
CA PRO A 81 4.24 2.47 10.65
C PRO A 81 3.14 2.94 11.61
N GLY A 82 1.88 2.95 11.13
CA GLY A 82 0.71 3.39 11.89
C GLY A 82 -0.33 2.30 12.11
N ALA A 83 -1.40 2.60 12.85
CA ALA A 83 -2.50 1.66 13.07
C ALA A 83 -3.65 1.81 12.05
N CYS A 84 -3.67 2.90 11.28
CA CYS A 84 -4.80 3.26 10.41
C CYS A 84 -4.43 3.17 8.92
N CYS A 85 -5.44 3.12 8.06
CA CYS A 85 -5.27 3.23 6.62
C CYS A 85 -4.60 4.57 6.25
N PRO A 86 -3.45 4.57 5.55
CA PRO A 86 -2.75 5.80 5.20
C PRO A 86 -3.50 6.66 4.19
N VAL A 87 -4.46 6.08 3.46
CA VAL A 87 -5.20 6.77 2.41
C VAL A 87 -6.41 7.51 2.99
N CYS A 88 -7.25 6.84 3.77
CA CYS A 88 -8.49 7.44 4.29
C CYS A 88 -8.48 7.73 5.80
N GLY A 89 -7.46 7.29 6.54
CA GLY A 89 -7.41 7.40 7.99
C GLY A 89 -8.28 6.39 8.75
N GLY A 90 -9.01 5.52 8.03
CA GLY A 90 -9.90 4.52 8.64
C GLY A 90 -9.15 3.46 9.44
N GLU A 91 -9.73 3.09 10.58
CA GLU A 91 -9.19 2.08 11.51
C GLU A 91 -9.70 0.66 11.22
N ARG A 92 -10.75 0.53 10.39
CA ARG A 92 -11.35 -0.77 10.07
C ARG A 92 -10.49 -1.53 9.07
N LEU A 93 -9.43 -2.18 9.55
CA LEU A 93 -8.59 -3.06 8.73
C LEU A 93 -9.03 -4.51 8.90
N VAL A 94 -9.30 -5.20 7.80
CA VAL A 94 -9.75 -6.61 7.80
C VAL A 94 -8.78 -7.44 6.98
N TRP A 95 -8.21 -8.48 7.59
CA TRP A 95 -7.37 -9.41 6.85
C TRP A 95 -8.20 -10.22 5.87
N ARG A 96 -7.82 -10.18 4.59
CA ARG A 96 -8.37 -11.02 3.54
C ARG A 96 -7.37 -12.09 3.15
N TRP A 97 -7.90 -13.28 2.98
CA TRP A 97 -7.24 -14.40 2.34
C TRP A 97 -7.76 -14.47 0.90
N ASP A 98 -6.94 -15.00 -0.01
CA ASP A 98 -7.30 -15.26 -1.41
C ASP A 98 -7.61 -14.00 -2.24
N LEU A 99 -6.82 -12.94 -2.04
CA LEU A 99 -6.85 -11.74 -2.88
C LEU A 99 -6.50 -12.08 -4.34
N ALA A 100 -7.14 -11.39 -5.28
CA ALA A 100 -6.92 -11.57 -6.72
C ALA A 100 -5.58 -10.96 -7.23
N HIS A 101 -4.70 -10.54 -6.33
CA HIS A 101 -3.43 -9.87 -6.61
C HIS A 101 -2.37 -10.30 -5.59
N GLU A 102 -1.08 -10.21 -5.93
CA GLU A 102 0.03 -10.55 -5.03
C GLU A 102 0.38 -9.36 -4.12
N PRO A 103 0.39 -9.47 -2.78
CA PRO A 103 0.23 -10.70 -2.01
C PRO A 103 -1.21 -11.20 -1.99
N SER A 104 -1.38 -12.51 -2.21
CA SER A 104 -2.69 -13.19 -2.17
C SER A 104 -3.38 -13.15 -0.79
N SER A 105 -2.76 -12.51 0.20
CA SER A 105 -3.40 -12.17 1.48
C SER A 105 -2.84 -10.87 2.04
N GLY A 106 -3.70 -10.10 2.69
CA GLY A 106 -3.31 -8.80 3.23
C GLY A 106 -4.44 -8.07 3.95
N PRO A 107 -4.11 -6.98 4.66
CA PRO A 107 -5.09 -6.14 5.31
C PRO A 107 -5.82 -5.27 4.29
N VAL A 108 -7.14 -5.36 4.24
CA VAL A 108 -8.01 -4.52 3.40
C VAL A 108 -8.67 -3.47 4.27
N CYS A 109 -8.63 -2.21 3.83
CA CYS A 109 -9.36 -1.15 4.50
C CYS A 109 -10.87 -1.30 4.23
N GLY A 110 -11.67 -1.46 5.28
CA GLY A 110 -13.12 -1.56 5.21
C GLY A 110 -13.84 -0.25 4.89
N ASP A 111 -13.12 0.87 4.80
CA ASP A 111 -13.65 2.18 4.41
C ASP A 111 -13.41 2.50 2.93
N CYS A 112 -12.18 2.33 2.45
CA CYS A 112 -11.79 2.71 1.10
C CYS A 112 -11.30 1.54 0.22
N GLY A 113 -11.37 0.30 0.71
CA GLY A 113 -11.21 -0.93 -0.06
C GLY A 113 -9.80 -1.28 -0.52
N ILE A 114 -8.81 -0.43 -0.29
CA ILE A 114 -7.42 -0.74 -0.65
C ILE A 114 -6.87 -1.90 0.16
N VAL A 115 -6.02 -2.71 -0.47
CA VAL A 115 -5.08 -3.60 0.22
C VAL A 115 -3.96 -2.71 0.77
N VAL A 116 -3.96 -2.51 2.08
CA VAL A 116 -3.00 -1.64 2.75
C VAL A 116 -1.62 -2.33 2.76
N PRO A 117 -0.55 -1.66 2.32
CA PRO A 117 0.80 -2.22 2.39
C PRO A 117 1.17 -2.58 3.82
N ARG A 118 1.58 -3.83 4.07
CA ARG A 118 1.99 -4.28 5.41
C ARG A 118 3.09 -3.41 6.04
N PRO A 119 4.12 -2.93 5.31
CA PRO A 119 5.17 -2.10 5.91
C PRO A 119 4.68 -0.75 6.47
N VAL A 120 3.49 -0.26 6.07
CA VAL A 120 2.95 0.99 6.62
C VAL A 120 2.13 0.79 7.90
N LEU A 121 1.94 -0.47 8.32
CA LEU A 121 1.14 -0.83 9.49
C LEU A 121 2.02 -1.36 10.62
N THR A 122 1.66 -1.02 11.86
CA THR A 122 2.27 -1.64 13.03
C THR A 122 1.97 -3.14 13.06
N GLU A 123 2.84 -3.92 13.70
CA GLU A 123 2.61 -5.35 13.87
C GLU A 123 1.32 -5.65 14.65
N GLU A 124 0.95 -4.78 15.59
CA GLU A 124 -0.30 -4.85 16.35
C GLU A 124 -1.51 -4.68 15.43
N ALA A 125 -1.55 -3.63 14.60
CA ALA A 125 -2.64 -3.42 13.66
C ALA A 125 -2.78 -4.58 12.66
N VAL A 126 -1.66 -5.15 12.21
CA VAL A 126 -1.68 -6.36 11.36
C VAL A 126 -2.26 -7.56 12.11
N ARG A 127 -1.94 -7.72 13.39
CA ARG A 127 -2.48 -8.79 14.24
C ARG A 127 -3.98 -8.61 14.48
N GLU A 128 -4.42 -7.41 14.83
CA GLU A 128 -5.83 -7.08 15.01
C GLU A 128 -6.66 -7.32 13.74
N ALA A 129 -6.16 -6.89 12.58
CA ALA A 129 -6.80 -7.14 11.30
C ALA A 129 -7.03 -8.64 11.03
N ARG A 130 -6.13 -9.51 11.51
CA ARG A 130 -6.28 -10.98 11.42
C ARG A 130 -7.31 -11.52 12.40
N HIS A 131 -7.45 -10.91 13.58
CA HIS A 131 -8.39 -11.35 14.63
C HIS A 131 -9.85 -10.96 14.36
N GLY A 132 -10.13 -9.96 13.52
CA GLY A 132 -11.50 -9.56 13.17
C GLY A 132 -12.40 -10.70 12.64
N ARG A 133 -11.81 -11.83 12.22
CA ARG A 133 -12.55 -13.04 11.81
C ARG A 133 -13.02 -13.91 12.98
N GLN A 134 -12.38 -13.84 14.15
CA GLN A 134 -12.65 -14.73 15.28
C GLN A 134 -13.98 -14.41 16.00
N LEU A 135 -14.41 -13.15 15.97
CA LEU A 135 -15.67 -12.70 16.56
C LEU A 135 -16.90 -12.99 15.68
N LEU A 136 -16.74 -13.14 14.36
CA LEU A 136 -17.85 -13.41 13.43
C LEU A 136 -18.14 -14.91 13.23
N VAL A 137 -17.25 -15.81 13.68
CA VAL A 137 -17.43 -17.28 13.60
C VAL A 137 -18.02 -17.86 14.90
N SER A 138 -18.18 -17.04 15.95
CA SER A 138 -18.67 -17.46 17.27
C SER A 138 -20.09 -16.96 17.60
N ALA A 139 -20.88 -16.54 16.60
CA ALA A 139 -22.25 -16.05 16.76
C ALA A 139 -23.26 -16.95 16.01
#